data_AF-A0A3P8VI42-F1
#
_entry.id   AF-A0A3P8VI42-F1
#
_cell.length_a   1.000
_cell.length_b   1.000
_cell.length_c   1.000
_cell.angle_alpha   90.00
_cell.angle_beta   90.00
_cell.angle_gamma   90.00
#
_symmetry.space_group_name_H-M   'P 1'
#
loop_
_entity.id
_entity.type
_entity.pdbx_description
1 polymer ?
#
loop_
_entity_poly.entity_id
_entity_poly.type
_entity_poly.pdbx_seq_one_letter_code
_entity_poly.pdbx_strand_id
1 'polypeptide(L)'
;MSSSLLLKNLEDLSLDPGYVAGDPNSSTSLSSSGRSVQSQHAPWWQNAGSLNSRNGSWDTVSTFPEDAADTLAKCPSLPELEDSPWTEQELREVVRKVAVVDSSFTREAVHRLSVLLQRALVRICREAQRLSELHRRCTRLEVQSAAKLVLSCGLAERCVSSAVRAVSLHCMSSGDVARQRGESARCGLTLSVGRFFRWMVETRVSVRVHEYAAVCLTACVETLVEEVAGRALGEMLEGAVNSDTELWGLLQVYEHLVCFLTHRMNFIAKKSCVDH
;
A
#
# COMPACT_ATOMS: atom_id res chain seq x y z
N MET A 1 43.14 23.86 -30.94
CA MET A 1 43.34 25.19 -30.35
C MET A 1 42.27 25.39 -29.29
N SER A 2 42.70 25.70 -28.08
CA SER A 2 41.96 26.09 -26.87
C SER A 2 40.92 27.19 -27.16
N SER A 3 39.86 27.47 -26.39
CA SER A 3 39.74 27.75 -24.94
C SER A 3 38.23 27.89 -24.67
N SER A 4 37.60 27.23 -23.70
CA SER A 4 37.54 27.55 -22.25
C SER A 4 36.93 28.93 -21.90
N LEU A 5 35.83 28.87 -21.12
CA LEU A 5 35.56 29.64 -19.90
C LEU A 5 34.72 30.94 -19.92
N LEU A 6 33.78 30.96 -18.95
CA LEU A 6 33.31 32.06 -18.08
C LEU A 6 32.05 32.86 -18.46
N LEU A 7 30.94 32.50 -17.78
CA LEU A 7 30.33 33.30 -16.70
C LEU A 7 30.49 34.84 -16.78
N LYS A 8 29.38 35.56 -16.99
CA LYS A 8 28.74 36.51 -16.04
C LYS A 8 27.83 37.53 -16.75
N ASN A 9 26.64 37.70 -16.16
CA ASN A 9 25.91 38.95 -15.87
C ASN A 9 25.89 40.07 -16.93
N LEU A 10 24.72 40.66 -17.19
CA LEU A 10 24.18 41.84 -16.46
C LEU A 10 23.02 42.44 -17.26
N GLU A 11 21.94 42.78 -16.55
CA GLU A 11 20.84 43.74 -16.85
C GLU A 11 19.72 43.31 -15.88
N ASP A 12 19.67 43.69 -14.61
CA ASP A 12 19.82 45.00 -13.95
C ASP A 12 19.03 46.12 -14.63
N LEU A 13 17.84 46.38 -14.08
CA LEU A 13 17.25 47.72 -13.94
C LEU A 13 16.35 47.71 -12.69
N SER A 14 17.02 47.88 -11.54
CA SER A 14 16.74 48.87 -10.49
C SER A 14 15.29 49.36 -10.25
N LEU A 15 14.83 49.28 -8.99
CA LEU A 15 14.90 50.38 -8.01
C LEU A 15 14.11 50.02 -6.73
N ASP A 16 14.84 49.92 -5.62
CA ASP A 16 14.41 50.08 -4.20
C ASP A 16 14.05 51.58 -3.96
N PRO A 17 13.57 52.10 -2.79
CA PRO A 17 13.48 51.46 -1.48
C PRO A 17 12.28 51.83 -0.57
N GLY A 18 12.09 51.04 0.49
CA GLY A 18 11.82 51.65 1.80
C GLY A 18 10.71 51.05 2.68
N TYR A 19 11.15 50.59 3.85
CA TYR A 19 10.50 50.74 5.16
C TYR A 19 9.88 49.48 5.82
N VAL A 20 10.71 48.93 6.72
CA VAL A 20 10.42 48.47 8.10
C VAL A 20 9.75 47.11 8.35
N ALA A 21 10.39 46.44 9.29
CA ALA A 21 10.13 45.14 9.88
C ALA A 21 8.84 45.06 10.73
N GLY A 22 8.32 43.85 10.86
CA GLY A 22 7.50 43.43 12.01
C GLY A 22 6.27 42.59 11.64
N ASP A 23 6.40 41.26 11.70
CA ASP A 23 5.25 40.38 11.94
C ASP A 23 4.80 40.50 13.42
N PRO A 24 3.68 39.86 13.85
CA PRO A 24 2.31 39.95 13.34
C PRO A 24 1.33 40.18 14.51
N ASN A 25 0.08 40.62 14.26
CA ASN A 25 -1.09 40.32 15.12
C ASN A 25 -2.35 41.06 14.62
N SER A 26 -3.38 40.31 14.24
CA SER A 26 -4.78 40.67 14.53
C SER A 26 -5.72 39.58 14.00
N SER A 27 -6.11 38.70 14.91
CA SER A 27 -7.28 37.84 14.80
C SER A 27 -8.54 38.71 14.73
N THR A 28 -9.25 38.67 13.61
CA THR A 28 -10.65 39.09 13.54
C THR A 28 -11.50 37.88 13.18
N SER A 29 -12.19 37.39 14.20
CA SER A 29 -13.24 36.39 14.13
C SER A 29 -14.47 36.98 13.44
N LEU A 30 -14.88 36.38 12.32
CA LEU A 30 -16.21 36.58 11.74
C LEU A 30 -16.98 35.26 11.85
N SER A 31 -17.77 35.15 12.92
CA SER A 31 -18.80 34.14 13.06
C SER A 31 -19.94 34.44 12.10
N SER A 32 -20.26 33.49 11.22
CA SER A 32 -21.58 33.41 10.59
C SER A 32 -22.21 32.07 10.97
N SER A 33 -23.32 32.17 11.70
CA SER A 33 -24.15 31.04 12.11
C SER A 33 -25.08 30.64 10.98
N GLY A 34 -25.08 29.34 10.65
CA GLY A 34 -26.08 28.69 9.81
C GLY A 34 -26.22 27.23 10.22
N ARG A 35 -27.24 26.94 11.03
CA ARG A 35 -27.74 25.58 11.38
C ARG A 35 -28.22 24.93 10.06
N SER A 36 -28.15 23.64 9.76
CA SER A 36 -28.23 22.41 10.56
C SER A 36 -28.06 21.22 9.59
N VAL A 37 -27.33 20.17 9.95
CA VAL A 37 -27.77 18.76 9.93
C VAL A 37 -26.83 18.00 10.85
N GLN A 38 -27.41 17.29 11.80
CA GLN A 38 -26.72 16.45 12.77
C GLN A 38 -26.17 15.20 12.07
N SER A 39 -24.85 15.07 12.00
CA SER A 39 -24.15 13.81 11.74
C SER A 39 -23.24 13.55 12.93
N GLN A 40 -23.66 12.62 13.79
CA GLN A 40 -22.86 12.11 14.89
C GLN A 40 -21.84 11.10 14.36
N HIS A 41 -20.78 11.54 13.69
CA HIS A 41 -19.56 10.73 13.51
C HIS A 41 -18.37 11.67 13.30
N ALA A 42 -17.80 12.14 14.41
CA ALA A 42 -16.46 12.72 14.38
C ALA A 42 -15.44 11.58 14.18
N PRO A 43 -14.46 11.71 13.27
CA PRO A 43 -13.37 10.76 13.15
C PRO A 43 -12.60 10.70 14.49
N TRP A 44 -12.37 9.50 15.04
CA TRP A 44 -11.71 9.28 16.33
C TRP A 44 -10.36 9.97 16.52
N TRP A 45 -9.66 10.34 15.45
CA TRP A 45 -8.40 11.11 15.48
C TRP A 45 -8.58 12.60 15.80
N GLN A 46 -9.79 13.16 15.66
CA GLN A 46 -10.04 14.58 15.92
C GLN A 46 -10.16 14.91 17.41
N ASN A 47 -10.15 13.91 18.29
CA ASN A 47 -10.13 14.13 19.73
C ASN A 47 -8.70 14.33 20.30
N ALA A 48 -7.70 14.45 19.43
CA ALA A 48 -6.38 14.94 19.80
C ALA A 48 -6.43 16.47 19.98
N GLY A 49 -6.84 16.90 21.18
CA GLY A 49 -6.45 18.16 21.79
C GLY A 49 -6.79 19.44 21.02
N SER A 50 -7.89 20.07 21.39
CA SER A 50 -8.07 21.51 21.25
C SER A 50 -6.89 22.23 21.95
N LEU A 51 -5.88 22.66 21.17
CA LEU A 51 -4.68 23.35 21.63
C LEU A 51 -4.96 24.82 21.98
N ASN A 52 -5.84 25.06 22.95
CA ASN A 52 -5.99 26.40 23.52
C ASN A 52 -6.13 26.39 25.05
N SER A 53 -5.45 25.46 25.72
CA SER A 53 -5.21 25.55 27.16
C SER A 53 -3.71 25.59 27.43
N ARG A 54 -3.23 26.81 27.63
CA ARG A 54 -1.86 27.13 28.00
C ARG A 54 -1.72 26.95 29.51
N ASN A 55 -1.58 25.71 29.98
CA ASN A 55 -0.99 25.43 31.29
C ASN A 55 -0.44 23.99 31.33
N GLY A 56 0.88 23.87 31.48
CA GLY A 56 1.59 22.59 31.44
C GLY A 56 1.30 21.72 32.65
N SER A 57 0.47 20.70 32.47
CA SER A 57 0.42 19.53 33.34
C SER A 57 0.72 18.30 32.48
N TRP A 58 1.88 17.68 32.73
CA TRP A 58 2.26 16.40 32.11
C TRP A 58 1.71 15.19 32.87
N ASP A 59 0.80 15.41 33.83
CA ASP A 59 0.08 14.32 34.51
C ASP A 59 -1.18 13.96 33.73
N THR A 60 -1.00 13.21 32.65
CA THR A 60 -2.06 12.33 32.16
C THR A 60 -1.56 10.90 32.31
N VAL A 61 -2.04 10.26 33.39
CA VAL A 61 -2.03 8.82 33.58
C VAL A 61 -2.50 8.17 32.29
N SER A 62 -1.65 7.35 31.69
CA SER A 62 -2.03 6.45 30.61
C SER A 62 -3.07 5.47 31.15
N THR A 63 -4.35 5.79 31.02
CA THR A 63 -5.39 4.76 30.98
C THR A 63 -5.06 3.89 29.79
N PHE A 64 -4.37 2.77 30.04
CA PHE A 64 -4.30 1.68 29.09
C PHE A 64 -5.73 1.41 28.62
N PRO A 65 -6.01 1.38 27.31
CA PRO A 65 -7.32 0.98 26.84
C PRO A 65 -7.59 -0.40 27.43
N GLU A 66 -8.61 -0.51 28.27
CA GLU A 66 -9.15 -1.81 28.60
C GLU A 66 -9.54 -2.46 27.27
N ASP A 67 -8.87 -3.57 27.00
CA ASP A 67 -9.01 -4.44 25.85
C ASP A 67 -8.78 -3.77 24.49
N ALA A 68 -7.51 -3.62 24.08
CA ALA A 68 -7.21 -3.05 22.78
C ALA A 68 -7.62 -3.95 21.59
N ALA A 69 -7.99 -5.22 21.82
CA ALA A 69 -8.72 -6.03 20.85
C ALA A 69 -10.16 -5.50 20.62
N ASP A 70 -10.87 -5.08 21.67
CA ASP A 70 -12.20 -4.44 21.57
C ASP A 70 -12.14 -3.06 20.93
N THR A 71 -11.01 -2.35 21.04
CA THR A 71 -10.81 -1.08 20.32
C THR A 71 -10.57 -1.29 18.83
N LEU A 72 -9.85 -2.35 18.44
CA LEU A 72 -9.62 -2.72 17.05
C LEU A 72 -10.89 -3.28 16.39
N ALA A 73 -11.70 -4.05 17.11
CA ALA A 73 -12.99 -4.57 16.62
C ALA A 73 -13.99 -3.46 16.22
N LYS A 74 -13.83 -2.24 16.77
CA LYS A 74 -14.61 -1.05 16.41
C LYS A 74 -14.09 -0.33 15.16
N CYS A 75 -12.90 -0.68 14.66
CA CYS A 75 -12.37 -0.12 13.43
C CYS A 75 -13.06 -0.74 12.20
N PRO A 76 -13.33 0.05 11.15
CA PRO A 76 -13.89 -0.47 9.91
C PRO A 76 -12.99 -1.56 9.31
N SER A 77 -13.61 -2.68 8.93
CA SER A 77 -12.96 -3.79 8.23
C SER A 77 -12.85 -3.49 6.74
N LEU A 78 -11.81 -4.03 6.11
CA LEU A 78 -11.70 -4.08 4.67
C LEU A 78 -12.89 -4.87 4.10
N PRO A 79 -13.46 -4.44 2.96
CA PRO A 79 -14.46 -5.23 2.28
C PRO A 79 -13.84 -6.55 1.86
N GLU A 80 -14.56 -7.64 2.06
CA GLU A 80 -14.19 -8.93 1.51
C GLU A 80 -14.24 -8.86 -0.01
N LEU A 81 -13.26 -9.49 -0.65
CA LEU A 81 -13.20 -9.53 -2.10
C LEU A 81 -14.08 -10.67 -2.61
N GLU A 82 -15.16 -10.36 -3.34
CA GLU A 82 -16.08 -11.38 -3.88
C GLU A 82 -15.37 -12.40 -4.79
N ASP A 83 -14.52 -11.93 -5.70
CA ASP A 83 -13.74 -12.79 -6.61
C ASP A 83 -12.27 -12.38 -6.65
N SER A 84 -11.36 -13.31 -6.36
CA SER A 84 -9.91 -13.09 -6.49
C SER A 84 -9.40 -13.34 -7.92
N PRO A 85 -8.42 -12.56 -8.42
CA PRO A 85 -7.86 -12.74 -9.77
C PRO A 85 -6.88 -13.92 -9.90
N TRP A 86 -6.85 -14.86 -8.95
CA TRP A 86 -6.03 -16.08 -8.95
C TRP A 86 -6.85 -17.31 -8.60
N THR A 87 -6.35 -18.48 -8.99
CA THR A 87 -6.85 -19.77 -8.53
C THR A 87 -5.95 -20.31 -7.42
N GLU A 88 -6.49 -21.15 -6.53
CA GLU A 88 -5.69 -21.83 -5.50
C GLU A 88 -4.59 -22.71 -6.11
N GLN A 89 -4.79 -23.22 -7.33
CA GLN A 89 -3.77 -24.00 -8.05
C GLN A 89 -2.56 -23.14 -8.39
N GLU A 90 -2.76 -21.95 -8.94
CA GLU A 90 -1.63 -21.08 -9.30
C GLU A 90 -0.89 -20.58 -8.06
N LEU A 91 -1.60 -20.31 -6.96
CA LEU A 91 -0.96 -20.01 -5.68
C LEU A 91 -0.07 -21.16 -5.22
N ARG A 92 -0.55 -22.40 -5.30
CA ARG A 92 0.24 -23.59 -4.96
C ARG A 92 1.49 -23.72 -5.84
N GLU A 93 1.38 -23.41 -7.13
CA GLU A 93 2.51 -23.43 -8.06
C GLU A 93 3.57 -22.39 -7.70
N VAL A 94 3.17 -21.17 -7.32
CA VAL A 94 4.10 -20.13 -6.84
C VAL A 94 4.78 -20.56 -5.54
N VAL A 95 4.01 -21.04 -4.56
CA VAL A 95 4.54 -21.53 -3.28
C VAL A 95 5.59 -22.64 -3.50
N ARG A 96 5.34 -23.55 -4.43
CA ARG A 96 6.28 -24.64 -4.77
C ARG A 96 7.63 -24.12 -5.32
N LYS A 97 7.67 -22.94 -5.93
CA LYS A 97 8.94 -22.34 -6.38
C LYS A 97 9.85 -21.92 -5.23
N VAL A 98 9.27 -21.62 -4.07
CA VAL A 98 9.98 -21.09 -2.90
C VAL A 98 10.25 -22.15 -1.84
N ALA A 99 9.42 -23.20 -1.76
CA ALA A 99 9.62 -24.29 -0.82
C ALA A 99 10.92 -25.06 -1.14
N VAL A 100 11.95 -24.86 -0.31
CA VAL A 100 13.32 -25.36 -0.57
C VAL A 100 13.44 -26.89 -0.39
N VAL A 101 12.59 -27.54 0.42
CA VAL A 101 12.53 -29.02 0.59
C VAL A 101 11.15 -29.41 1.15
N ASP A 102 10.52 -30.46 0.60
CA ASP A 102 9.38 -31.34 1.03
C ASP A 102 8.30 -30.84 2.02
N SER A 103 8.27 -29.57 2.35
CA SER A 103 7.24 -28.89 3.13
C SER A 103 6.10 -28.59 2.18
N SER A 104 5.29 -29.62 1.91
CA SER A 104 4.07 -29.45 1.16
C SER A 104 3.15 -28.51 1.92
N PHE A 105 2.95 -27.30 1.39
CA PHE A 105 1.87 -26.43 1.84
C PHE A 105 0.55 -27.21 1.73
N THR A 106 -0.15 -27.34 2.86
CA THR A 106 -1.46 -28.00 2.88
C THR A 106 -2.47 -27.18 2.08
N ARG A 107 -3.56 -27.82 1.63
CA ARG A 107 -4.62 -27.15 0.88
C ARG A 107 -5.22 -26.01 1.72
N GLU A 108 -5.36 -26.25 3.01
CA GLU A 108 -5.87 -25.33 4.01
C GLU A 108 -4.94 -24.12 4.18
N ALA A 109 -3.62 -24.34 4.21
CA ALA A 109 -2.66 -23.24 4.27
C ALA A 109 -2.69 -22.37 3.00
N VAL A 110 -2.83 -22.98 1.81
CA VAL A 110 -2.99 -22.24 0.55
C VAL A 110 -4.29 -21.42 0.55
N HIS A 111 -5.38 -21.98 1.08
CA HIS A 111 -6.65 -21.27 1.22
C HIS A 111 -6.53 -20.05 2.14
N ARG A 112 -5.93 -20.22 3.33
CA ARG A 112 -5.66 -19.11 4.27
C ARG A 112 -4.75 -18.05 3.64
N LEU A 113 -3.72 -18.46 2.93
CA LEU A 113 -2.84 -17.56 2.18
C LEU A 113 -3.62 -16.73 1.15
N SER A 114 -4.54 -17.35 0.42
CA SER A 114 -5.42 -16.65 -0.53
C SER A 114 -6.21 -15.52 0.15
N VAL A 115 -6.85 -15.80 1.29
CA VAL A 115 -7.62 -14.80 2.05
C VAL A 115 -6.73 -13.66 2.54
N LEU A 116 -5.53 -13.95 3.02
CA LEU A 116 -4.58 -12.91 3.44
C LEU A 116 -4.14 -12.02 2.25
N LEU A 117 -3.85 -12.64 1.10
CA LEU A 117 -3.43 -11.92 -0.10
C LEU A 117 -4.55 -11.04 -0.68
N GLN A 118 -5.82 -11.42 -0.53
CA GLN A 118 -6.94 -10.56 -0.92
C GLN A 118 -6.90 -9.22 -0.16
N ARG A 119 -6.55 -9.23 1.13
CA ARG A 119 -6.43 -8.00 1.94
C ARG A 119 -5.33 -7.09 1.42
N ALA A 120 -4.15 -7.67 1.10
CA ALA A 120 -3.06 -6.92 0.50
C ALA A 120 -3.45 -6.35 -0.87
N LEU A 121 -4.11 -7.16 -1.73
CA LEU A 121 -4.59 -6.73 -3.04
C LEU A 121 -5.54 -5.55 -2.94
N VAL A 122 -6.56 -5.63 -2.07
CA VAL A 122 -7.55 -4.56 -1.87
C VAL A 122 -6.87 -3.26 -1.45
N ARG A 123 -5.90 -3.32 -0.54
CA ARG A 123 -5.16 -2.13 -0.08
C ARG A 123 -4.35 -1.49 -1.20
N ILE A 124 -3.58 -2.29 -1.95
CA ILE A 124 -2.80 -1.80 -3.09
C ILE A 124 -3.73 -1.19 -4.14
N CYS A 125 -4.85 -1.85 -4.46
CA CYS A 125 -5.76 -1.40 -5.51
C CYS A 125 -6.55 -0.15 -5.13
N ARG A 126 -7.00 -0.03 -3.87
CA ARG A 126 -7.66 1.20 -3.38
C ARG A 126 -6.71 2.40 -3.43
N GLU A 127 -5.45 2.20 -3.06
CA GLU A 127 -4.46 3.26 -3.15
C GLU A 127 -4.11 3.59 -4.61
N ALA A 128 -4.00 2.58 -5.48
CA ALA A 128 -3.82 2.80 -6.91
C ALA A 128 -5.01 3.54 -7.53
N GLN A 129 -6.23 3.25 -7.08
CA GLN A 129 -7.45 3.93 -7.49
C GLN A 129 -7.40 5.41 -7.08
N ARG A 130 -7.06 5.70 -5.81
CA ARG A 130 -6.88 7.06 -5.28
C ARG A 130 -5.86 7.85 -6.11
N LEU A 131 -4.70 7.25 -6.43
CA LEU A 131 -3.68 7.88 -7.27
C LEU A 131 -4.14 8.09 -8.73
N SER A 132 -5.06 7.25 -9.21
CA SER A 132 -5.59 7.31 -10.58
C SER A 132 -6.74 8.31 -10.75
N GLU A 133 -7.25 8.92 -9.67
CA GLU A 133 -8.42 9.82 -9.71
C GLU A 133 -8.21 11.04 -10.60
N LEU A 134 -7.03 11.66 -10.50
CA LEU A 134 -6.70 12.88 -11.23
C LEU A 134 -6.68 12.67 -12.75
N HIS A 135 -6.10 11.55 -13.19
CA HIS A 135 -5.86 11.30 -14.62
C HIS A 135 -6.82 10.27 -15.24
N ARG A 136 -7.73 9.70 -14.44
CA ARG A 136 -8.70 8.66 -14.87
C ARG A 136 -8.05 7.50 -15.62
N ARG A 137 -6.79 7.20 -15.29
CA ARG A 137 -6.02 6.10 -15.85
C ARG A 137 -5.16 5.47 -14.76
N CYS A 138 -5.05 4.15 -14.81
CA CYS A 138 -4.14 3.38 -13.99
C CYS A 138 -3.04 2.81 -14.90
N THR A 139 -1.81 3.28 -14.72
CA THR A 139 -0.61 2.79 -15.41
C THR A 139 0.31 2.07 -14.42
N ARG A 140 1.46 1.58 -14.90
CA ARG A 140 2.47 0.99 -14.02
C ARG A 140 2.93 1.94 -12.90
N LEU A 141 2.89 3.27 -13.13
CA LEU A 141 3.38 4.26 -12.17
C LEU A 141 2.46 4.35 -10.94
N GLU A 142 1.14 4.36 -11.16
CA GLU A 142 0.16 4.38 -10.07
C GLU A 142 0.23 3.09 -9.24
N VAL A 143 0.38 1.93 -9.89
CA VAL A 143 0.52 0.64 -9.18
C VAL A 143 1.82 0.57 -8.36
N GLN A 144 2.96 0.94 -8.96
CA GLN A 144 4.25 0.93 -8.25
C GLN A 144 4.28 1.94 -7.10
N SER A 145 3.63 3.09 -7.27
CA SER A 145 3.50 4.09 -6.21
C SER A 145 2.61 3.56 -5.09
N ALA A 146 1.43 3.01 -5.42
CA ALA A 146 0.55 2.40 -4.44
C ALA A 146 1.25 1.29 -3.62
N ALA A 147 2.03 0.43 -4.29
CA ALA A 147 2.82 -0.60 -3.60
C ALA A 147 3.82 0.01 -2.59
N LYS A 148 4.50 1.11 -2.94
CA LYS A 148 5.43 1.81 -2.02
C LYS A 148 4.73 2.49 -0.85
N LEU A 149 3.47 2.89 -1.02
CA LEU A 149 2.67 3.53 0.03
C LEU A 149 2.04 2.50 0.98
N VAL A 150 1.69 1.32 0.46
CA VAL A 150 0.97 0.27 1.19
C VAL A 150 1.90 -0.77 1.82
N LEU A 151 3.06 -1.08 1.22
CA LEU A 151 3.98 -2.11 1.70
C LEU A 151 5.11 -1.51 2.56
N SER A 152 5.81 -2.34 3.33
CA SER A 152 7.07 -1.92 3.96
C SER A 152 8.11 -1.58 2.90
N CYS A 153 9.13 -0.78 3.25
CA CYS A 153 10.19 -0.38 2.30
C CYS A 153 10.82 -1.61 1.61
N GLY A 154 11.19 -2.64 2.39
CA GLY A 154 11.80 -3.85 1.86
C GLY A 154 10.88 -4.65 0.92
N LEU A 155 9.61 -4.85 1.29
CA LEU A 155 8.64 -5.54 0.43
C LEU A 155 8.33 -4.74 -0.83
N ALA A 156 8.21 -3.42 -0.73
CA ALA A 156 7.97 -2.53 -1.86
C ALA A 156 9.10 -2.60 -2.89
N GLU A 157 10.36 -2.55 -2.45
CA GLU A 157 11.53 -2.65 -3.32
C GLU A 157 11.57 -3.98 -4.09
N ARG A 158 11.27 -5.10 -3.42
CA ARG A 158 11.19 -6.43 -4.06
C ARG A 158 10.05 -6.49 -5.08
N CYS A 159 8.86 -6.02 -4.72
CA CYS A 159 7.70 -5.98 -5.61
C CYS A 159 7.96 -5.12 -6.85
N VAL A 160 8.53 -3.92 -6.67
CA VAL A 160 8.86 -3.02 -7.78
C VAL A 160 9.94 -3.62 -8.68
N SER A 161 10.97 -4.23 -8.11
CA SER A 161 12.04 -4.90 -8.86
C SER A 161 11.50 -6.07 -9.70
N SER A 162 10.64 -6.90 -9.09
CA SER A 162 9.97 -8.01 -9.79
C SER A 162 9.07 -7.51 -10.91
N ALA A 163 8.32 -6.42 -10.68
CA ALA A 163 7.49 -5.78 -11.69
C ALA A 163 8.31 -5.23 -12.87
N VAL A 164 9.44 -4.58 -12.62
CA VAL A 164 10.35 -4.09 -13.68
C VAL A 164 10.92 -5.26 -14.49
N ARG A 165 11.30 -6.36 -13.83
CA ARG A 165 11.75 -7.59 -14.49
C ARG A 165 10.64 -8.17 -15.40
N ALA A 166 9.41 -8.29 -14.89
CA ALA A 166 8.28 -8.82 -15.63
C ALA A 166 7.94 -7.98 -16.87
N VAL A 167 7.92 -6.65 -16.74
CA VAL A 167 7.70 -5.72 -17.86
C VAL A 167 8.83 -5.84 -18.89
N SER A 168 10.09 -5.94 -18.44
CA SER A 168 11.23 -6.12 -19.34
C SER A 168 11.11 -7.40 -20.16
N LEU A 169 10.77 -8.53 -19.52
CA LEU A 169 10.53 -9.80 -20.21
C LEU A 169 9.40 -9.69 -21.22
N HIS A 170 8.30 -9.01 -20.86
CA HIS A 170 7.18 -8.77 -21.77
C HIS A 170 7.63 -8.05 -23.05
N CYS A 171 8.39 -6.95 -22.91
CA CYS A 171 8.88 -6.16 -24.04
C CYS A 171 9.85 -6.95 -24.93
N MET A 172 10.69 -7.81 -24.35
CA MET A 172 11.63 -8.66 -25.09
C MET A 172 10.93 -9.81 -25.84
N SER A 173 9.71 -10.17 -25.44
CA SER A 173 8.93 -11.28 -26.00
C SER A 173 8.18 -10.92 -27.29
N SER A 174 8.80 -10.15 -28.18
CA SER A 174 8.15 -9.50 -29.35
C SER A 174 8.09 -10.34 -30.64
N GLY A 175 8.39 -11.65 -30.59
CA GLY A 175 8.29 -12.56 -31.74
C GLY A 175 6.92 -13.20 -31.92
N ASP A 176 6.56 -13.59 -33.15
CA ASP A 176 5.25 -14.17 -33.49
C ASP A 176 4.98 -15.51 -32.78
N VAL A 177 6.03 -16.32 -32.58
CA VAL A 177 6.00 -17.55 -31.77
C VAL A 177 5.77 -17.25 -30.28
N ALA A 178 6.23 -16.09 -29.80
CA ALA A 178 6.06 -15.67 -28.42
C ALA A 178 4.66 -15.10 -28.15
N ARG A 179 3.97 -14.57 -29.17
CA ARG A 179 2.56 -14.13 -29.09
C ARG A 179 1.57 -15.30 -28.98
N GLN A 180 1.96 -16.49 -29.45
CA GLN A 180 1.20 -17.73 -29.24
C GLN A 180 1.30 -18.23 -27.79
N ARG A 181 2.24 -17.71 -27.00
CA ARG A 181 2.36 -18.00 -25.56
C ARG A 181 1.41 -17.11 -24.76
N GLY A 182 0.80 -17.64 -23.71
CA GLY A 182 -0.05 -16.84 -22.81
C GLY A 182 0.69 -15.61 -22.24
N GLU A 183 -0.03 -14.50 -22.08
CA GLU A 183 0.52 -13.18 -21.69
C GLU A 183 1.39 -13.23 -20.42
N SER A 184 1.02 -14.06 -19.46
CA SER A 184 1.74 -14.27 -18.19
C SER A 184 3.06 -15.02 -18.37
N ALA A 185 3.09 -15.99 -19.29
CA ALA A 185 4.30 -16.73 -19.63
C ALA A 185 5.32 -15.88 -20.40
N ARG A 186 4.88 -14.80 -21.06
CA ARG A 186 5.77 -13.78 -21.65
C ARG A 186 6.41 -12.88 -20.58
N CYS A 187 5.77 -12.73 -19.43
CA CYS A 187 6.25 -11.95 -18.30
C CYS A 187 7.07 -12.77 -17.29
N GLY A 188 7.17 -14.09 -17.48
CA GLY A 188 7.81 -15.01 -16.52
C GLY A 188 7.05 -15.14 -15.20
N LEU A 189 5.73 -14.96 -15.24
CA LEU A 189 4.83 -15.02 -14.08
C LEU A 189 4.00 -16.31 -14.13
N THR A 190 3.69 -16.84 -12.95
CA THR A 190 2.77 -17.97 -12.76
C THR A 190 1.33 -17.49 -12.75
N LEU A 191 1.07 -16.36 -12.06
CA LEU A 191 -0.26 -15.79 -11.96
C LEU A 191 -0.71 -15.20 -13.30
N SER A 192 -2.01 -15.30 -13.61
CA SER A 192 -2.53 -14.86 -14.90
C SER A 192 -2.70 -13.34 -14.97
N VAL A 193 -1.78 -12.67 -15.65
CA VAL A 193 -1.86 -11.24 -16.02
C VAL A 193 -3.21 -10.89 -16.64
N GLY A 194 -3.75 -11.71 -17.54
CA GLY A 194 -5.04 -11.46 -18.18
C GLY A 194 -6.23 -11.51 -17.20
N ARG A 195 -6.17 -12.37 -16.16
CA ARG A 195 -7.20 -12.40 -15.11
C ARG A 195 -7.09 -11.19 -14.19
N PHE A 196 -5.88 -10.76 -13.84
CA PHE A 196 -5.66 -9.50 -13.13
C PHE A 196 -6.13 -8.29 -13.92
N PHE A 197 -5.83 -8.21 -15.23
CA PHE A 197 -6.28 -7.12 -16.08
C PHE A 197 -7.81 -7.04 -16.11
N ARG A 198 -8.48 -8.17 -16.39
CA ARG A 198 -9.94 -8.23 -16.40
C ARG A 198 -10.54 -7.83 -15.05
N TRP A 199 -10.00 -8.38 -13.98
CA TRP A 199 -10.43 -8.08 -12.61
C TRP A 199 -10.26 -6.60 -12.26
N MET A 200 -9.14 -5.96 -12.65
CA MET A 200 -8.93 -4.52 -12.42
C MET A 200 -9.97 -3.65 -13.15
N VAL A 201 -10.43 -4.10 -14.32
CA VAL A 201 -11.48 -3.43 -15.09
C VAL A 201 -12.85 -3.65 -14.44
N GLU A 202 -13.18 -4.89 -14.07
CA GLU A 202 -14.45 -5.27 -13.43
C GLU A 202 -14.65 -4.58 -12.08
N THR A 203 -13.59 -4.53 -11.25
CA THR A 203 -13.58 -3.84 -9.94
C THR A 203 -13.39 -2.33 -10.05
N ARG A 204 -13.24 -1.79 -11.27
CA ARG A 204 -13.11 -0.36 -11.56
C ARG A 204 -11.98 0.34 -10.80
N VAL A 205 -10.80 -0.28 -10.73
CA VAL A 205 -9.59 0.36 -10.20
C VAL A 205 -9.33 1.72 -10.88
N SER A 206 -9.60 1.81 -12.18
CA SER A 206 -9.68 3.08 -12.90
C SER A 206 -10.55 2.94 -14.15
N VAL A 207 -10.97 4.07 -14.73
CA VAL A 207 -11.73 4.10 -16.00
C VAL A 207 -10.92 3.49 -17.15
N ARG A 208 -9.60 3.68 -17.12
CA ARG A 208 -8.67 3.12 -18.13
C ARG A 208 -7.54 2.39 -17.42
N VAL A 209 -7.46 1.07 -17.58
CA VAL A 209 -6.37 0.25 -17.06
C VAL A 209 -5.39 -0.05 -18.18
N HIS A 210 -4.10 0.22 -17.97
CA HIS A 210 -3.05 -0.08 -18.93
C HIS A 210 -2.54 -1.51 -18.76
N GLU A 211 -2.14 -2.18 -19.85
CA GLU A 211 -1.60 -3.56 -19.82
C GLU A 211 -0.46 -3.71 -18.79
N TYR A 212 0.49 -2.78 -18.77
CA TYR A 212 1.62 -2.80 -17.84
C TYR A 212 1.21 -2.56 -16.39
N ALA A 213 0.06 -1.95 -16.12
CA ALA A 213 -0.47 -1.84 -14.76
C ALA A 213 -0.84 -3.23 -14.22
N ALA A 214 -1.52 -4.05 -15.05
CA ALA A 214 -1.86 -5.42 -14.70
C ALA A 214 -0.61 -6.30 -14.56
N VAL A 215 0.40 -6.15 -15.43
CA VAL A 215 1.69 -6.85 -15.29
C VAL A 215 2.36 -6.51 -13.96
N CYS A 216 2.43 -5.22 -13.61
CA CYS A 216 3.03 -4.78 -12.35
C CYS A 216 2.28 -5.28 -11.12
N LEU A 217 0.93 -5.25 -11.15
CA LEU A 217 0.12 -5.75 -10.03
C LEU A 217 0.26 -7.26 -9.87
N THR A 218 0.23 -8.01 -10.98
CA THR A 218 0.41 -9.47 -10.97
C THR A 218 1.78 -9.86 -10.41
N ALA A 219 2.85 -9.20 -10.87
CA ALA A 219 4.20 -9.44 -10.38
C ALA A 219 4.37 -9.08 -8.90
N CYS A 220 3.74 -7.98 -8.46
CA CYS A 220 3.72 -7.57 -7.05
C CYS A 220 3.05 -8.63 -6.18
N VAL A 221 1.86 -9.12 -6.57
CA VAL A 221 1.16 -10.15 -5.80
C VAL A 221 1.90 -11.48 -5.82
N GLU A 222 2.49 -11.90 -6.95
CA GLU A 222 3.31 -13.11 -7.02
C GLU A 222 4.51 -13.01 -6.07
N THR A 223 5.20 -11.87 -6.03
CA THR A 223 6.28 -11.63 -5.06
C THR A 223 5.77 -11.63 -3.61
N LEU A 224 4.59 -11.07 -3.32
CA LEU A 224 4.02 -11.19 -1.96
C LEU A 224 3.73 -12.64 -1.58
N VAL A 225 3.27 -13.47 -2.51
CA VAL A 225 3.08 -14.91 -2.29
C VAL A 225 4.41 -15.58 -1.95
N GLU A 226 5.46 -15.29 -2.74
CA GLU A 226 6.80 -15.81 -2.51
C GLU A 226 7.36 -15.39 -1.14
N GLU A 227 7.14 -14.14 -0.75
CA GLU A 227 7.61 -13.56 0.51
C GLU A 227 6.89 -14.14 1.74
N VAL A 228 5.56 -14.34 1.65
CA VAL A 228 4.79 -14.96 2.73
C VAL A 228 5.13 -16.45 2.83
N ALA A 229 5.19 -17.15 1.71
CA ALA A 229 5.52 -18.57 1.65
C ALA A 229 6.96 -18.86 2.09
N GLY A 230 7.93 -18.02 1.71
CA GLY A 230 9.33 -18.20 2.09
C GLY A 230 9.61 -17.98 3.58
N ARG A 231 8.78 -17.17 4.24
CA ARG A 231 8.83 -16.98 5.71
C ARG A 231 8.03 -18.03 6.47
N ALA A 232 7.02 -18.62 5.82
CA ALA A 232 6.20 -19.68 6.40
C ALA A 232 6.84 -21.06 6.14
N LEU A 233 7.34 -21.70 7.19
CA LEU A 233 7.70 -23.12 7.12
C LEU A 233 6.41 -23.96 7.03
N GLY A 234 5.91 -24.20 5.81
CA GLY A 234 4.75 -25.06 5.54
C GLY A 234 3.48 -24.66 6.30
N GLU A 235 3.21 -25.35 7.42
CA GLU A 235 1.97 -25.23 8.21
C GLU A 235 1.95 -24.05 9.19
N MET A 236 3.11 -23.44 9.50
CA MET A 236 3.18 -22.31 10.44
C MET A 236 2.86 -20.95 9.79
N LEU A 237 1.91 -20.90 8.86
CA LEU A 237 1.57 -19.67 8.13
C LEU A 237 1.16 -18.53 9.08
N GLU A 238 0.26 -18.81 10.03
CA GLU A 238 -0.21 -17.80 10.99
C GLU A 238 0.89 -17.39 11.95
N GLY A 239 1.70 -18.34 12.44
CA GLY A 239 2.87 -18.06 13.26
C GLY A 239 3.89 -17.17 12.54
N ALA A 240 4.16 -17.45 11.26
CA ALA A 240 5.08 -16.68 10.44
C ALA A 240 4.56 -15.26 10.21
N VAL A 241 3.31 -15.10 9.80
CA VAL A 241 2.67 -13.79 9.60
C VAL A 241 2.60 -13.00 10.90
N ASN A 242 2.33 -13.66 12.03
CA ASN A 242 2.31 -13.03 13.34
C ASN A 242 3.70 -12.64 13.83
N SER A 243 4.74 -13.41 13.49
CA SER A 243 6.11 -13.11 13.88
C SER A 243 6.70 -11.92 13.11
N ASP A 244 6.34 -11.76 11.84
CA ASP A 244 6.90 -10.75 10.95
C ASP A 244 6.13 -9.41 11.03
N THR A 245 6.84 -8.32 11.34
CA THR A 245 6.24 -6.99 11.50
C THR A 245 5.86 -6.33 10.17
N GLU A 246 6.50 -6.70 9.06
CA GLU A 246 6.20 -6.22 7.71
C GLU A 246 4.90 -6.84 7.19
N LEU A 247 4.70 -8.13 7.44
CA LEU A 247 3.52 -8.87 6.98
C LEU A 247 2.30 -8.65 7.88
N TRP A 248 2.50 -8.63 9.21
CA TRP A 248 1.39 -8.57 10.15
C TRP A 248 0.46 -7.39 9.87
N GLY A 249 1.01 -6.17 9.72
CA GLY A 249 0.22 -4.97 9.51
C GLY A 249 -0.51 -4.95 8.16
N LEU A 250 0.13 -5.45 7.11
CA LEU A 250 -0.43 -5.51 5.75
C LEU A 250 -1.62 -6.47 5.64
N LEU A 251 -1.56 -7.60 6.35
CA LEU A 251 -2.51 -8.69 6.22
C LEU A 251 -3.66 -8.64 7.24
N GLN A 252 -3.71 -7.60 8.09
CA GLN A 252 -4.83 -7.38 9.00
C GLN A 252 -6.14 -7.01 8.28
N VAL A 253 -7.26 -7.30 8.93
CA VAL A 253 -8.61 -7.01 8.42
C VAL A 253 -8.92 -5.51 8.44
N TYR A 254 -8.29 -4.72 9.29
CA TYR A 254 -8.68 -3.32 9.53
C TYR A 254 -8.23 -2.37 8.41
N GLU A 255 -9.11 -1.45 8.02
CA GLU A 255 -8.92 -0.53 6.90
C GLU A 255 -7.79 0.49 7.12
N HIS A 256 -7.58 0.92 8.36
CA HIS A 256 -6.65 2.00 8.70
C HIS A 256 -5.19 1.59 8.84
N LEU A 257 -4.87 0.30 8.76
CA LEU A 257 -3.47 -0.15 8.74
C LEU A 257 -2.87 0.13 7.35
N VAL A 258 -2.64 1.40 7.00
CA VAL A 258 -1.76 1.73 5.87
C VAL A 258 -0.35 1.89 6.41
N CYS A 259 0.65 1.38 5.68
CA CYS A 259 2.04 1.32 6.15
C CYS A 259 2.70 2.67 6.49
N PHE A 260 2.03 3.81 6.34
CA PHE A 260 2.63 5.12 6.63
C PHE A 260 3.00 5.38 8.11
N LEU A 261 2.71 4.46 9.04
CA LEU A 261 2.95 4.65 10.48
C LEU A 261 3.74 3.47 11.13
N THR A 262 4.54 2.76 10.33
CA THR A 262 4.88 1.32 10.48
C THR A 262 5.92 0.85 11.49
N HIS A 263 6.35 1.64 12.47
CA HIS A 263 7.07 1.03 13.61
C HIS A 263 6.28 1.15 14.91
N ARG A 264 5.75 2.33 15.20
CA ARG A 264 5.14 2.57 16.51
C ARG A 264 3.72 2.00 16.61
N MET A 265 2.90 2.12 15.56
CA MET A 265 1.53 1.62 15.59
C MET A 265 1.44 0.10 15.44
N ASN A 266 2.28 -0.51 14.58
CA ASN A 266 2.34 -1.97 14.47
C ASN A 266 2.87 -2.61 15.75
N PHE A 267 3.85 -2.00 16.43
CA PHE A 267 4.32 -2.52 17.72
C PHE A 267 3.26 -2.42 18.81
N ILE A 268 2.52 -1.30 18.89
CA ILE A 268 1.43 -1.11 19.87
C ILE A 268 0.27 -2.07 19.58
N ALA A 269 -0.16 -2.20 18.32
CA ALA A 269 -1.25 -3.10 17.94
C ALA A 269 -0.86 -4.58 18.10
N LYS A 270 0.36 -4.96 17.71
CA LYS A 270 0.86 -6.33 17.90
C LYS A 270 1.03 -6.68 19.38
N LYS A 271 1.53 -5.76 20.21
CA LYS A 271 1.62 -5.97 21.66
C LYS A 271 0.23 -6.19 22.28
N SER A 272 -0.75 -5.37 21.89
CA SER A 272 -2.13 -5.56 22.32
C SER A 272 -2.76 -6.88 21.91
N CYS A 273 -2.43 -7.43 20.73
CA CYS A 273 -3.03 -8.68 20.27
C CYS A 273 -2.33 -9.95 20.78
N VAL A 274 -1.09 -9.84 21.28
CA VAL A 274 -0.29 -10.98 21.77
C VAL A 274 -0.48 -11.21 23.27
N ASP A 275 -0.91 -10.19 24.02
CA ASP A 275 -1.15 -10.27 25.46
C ASP A 275 -2.54 -10.92 25.81
N HIS A 276 -3.22 -11.56 24.85
CA HIS A 276 -4.48 -12.32 25.01
C HIS A 276 -4.40 -13.75 24.46
#